data_AF-A0A9E5TAK4-F1
#
_entry.id   AF-A0A9E5TAK4-F1
#
_cell.length_a   1.000
_cell.length_b   1.000
_cell.length_c   1.000
_cell.angle_alpha   90.00
_cell.angle_beta   90.00
_cell.angle_gamma   90.00
#
_symmetry.space_group_name_H-M   'P 1'
#
loop_
_entity.id
_entity.type
_entity.pdbx_description
1 polymer ?
#
loop_
_entity_poly.entity_id
_entity_poly.type
_entity_poly.pdbx_seq_one_letter_code
_entity_poly.pdbx_strand_id
1 'polypeptide(L)' 'MPKLSSLQWIALILLIVGGLNWGLVGLFDFDLVAAIFGMMSALSRIVYILVGLSAIYILGTLGRLTKG' A
#
# COMPACT_ATOMS: atom_id res chain seq x y z
N MET A 1 17.07 10.10 -15.63
CA MET A 1 16.33 9.22 -14.70
C MET A 1 15.68 10.09 -13.63
N PRO A 2 14.36 10.30 -13.69
CA PRO A 2 13.65 11.01 -12.64
C PRO A 2 13.87 10.25 -11.32
N LYS A 3 14.42 10.93 -10.32
CA LYS A 3 14.61 10.34 -9.00
C LYS A 3 13.27 10.35 -8.28
N LEU A 4 12.82 9.18 -7.83
CA LEU A 4 11.65 9.08 -6.97
C LEU A 4 11.93 9.84 -5.67
N SER A 5 10.99 10.69 -5.27
CA SER A 5 11.06 11.36 -3.97
C SER A 5 10.89 10.34 -2.85
N SER A 6 11.37 10.65 -1.64
CA SER A 6 11.19 9.79 -0.48
C SER A 6 9.72 9.43 -0.23
N LEU A 7 8.81 10.38 -0.46
CA LEU A 7 7.37 10.15 -0.31
C LEU A 7 6.82 9.17 -1.36
N GLN A 8 7.29 9.24 -2.60
CA GLN A 8 6.93 8.28 -3.65
C GLN A 8 7.43 6.88 -3.32
N TRP A 9 8.63 6.74 -2.77
CA TRP A 9 9.15 5.45 -2.31
C TRP A 9 8.30 4.86 -1.19
N ILE A 10 7.98 5.65 -0.16
CA ILE A 10 7.12 5.21 0.95
C ILE A 10 5.75 4.77 0.42
N ALA A 11 5.15 5.58 -0.46
CA ALA A 11 3.85 5.25 -1.04
C ALA A 11 3.89 3.97 -1.89
N LEU A 12 4.96 3.77 -2.67
CA LEU A 12 5.14 2.58 -3.49
C LEU A 12 5.29 1.31 -2.62
N ILE A 13 6.08 1.38 -1.55
CA ILE A 13 6.25 0.26 -0.61
C ILE A 13 4.91 -0.09 0.04
N LEU A 14 4.17 0.90 0.56
CA LEU A 14 2.85 0.68 1.15
C LEU A 14 1.86 0.08 0.14
N LEU A 15 1.91 0.53 -1.12
CA LEU A 15 1.05 0.01 -2.18
C LEU A 15 1.37 -1.46 -2.49
N ILE A 16 2.66 -1.83 -2.55
CA ILE A 16 3.10 -3.21 -2.75
C ILE A 16 2.63 -4.08 -1.58
N VAL A 17 2.85 -3.65 -0.34
CA VAL A 17 2.39 -4.37 0.86
C VAL A 17 0.87 -4.58 0.84
N GLY A 18 0.12 -3.54 0.48
CA GLY A 18 -1.33 -3.61 0.32
C GLY A 18 -1.77 -4.60 -0.75
N GLY A 19 -1.15 -4.55 -1.93
CA GLY A 19 -1.43 -5.48 -3.02
C GLY A 19 -1.12 -6.92 -2.67
N LEU A 20 -0.02 -7.18 -1.95
CA LEU A 20 0.31 -8.51 -1.45
C LEU A 20 -0.71 -8.99 -0.41
N ASN A 21 -1.14 -8.14 0.54
CA ASN A 21 -2.17 -8.50 1.50
C ASN A 21 -3.49 -8.89 0.81
N TRP A 22 -3.95 -8.08 -0.15
CA TRP A 22 -5.16 -8.39 -0.91
C TRP A 22 -5.01 -9.62 -1.79
N GLY A 23 -3.82 -9.88 -2.35
CA GLY A 23 -3.52 -11.12 -3.07
C GLY A 23 -3.63 -12.35 -2.17
N LEU A 24 -3.13 -12.27 -0.94
CA LEU A 24 -3.26 -13.36 0.05
C LEU A 24 -4.72 -13.59 0.46
N VAL A 25 -5.49 -12.52 0.68
CA VAL A 25 -6.92 -12.61 0.96
C VAL A 25 -7.66 -13.25 -0.22
N GLY A 26 -7.39 -12.84 -1.46
CA GLY A 26 -8.07 -13.38 -2.64
C GLY A 26 -7.71 -14.82 -2.97
N LEU A 27 -6.50 -15.28 -2.65
CA LEU A 27 -6.04 -16.64 -2.96
C LEU A 27 -6.26 -17.65 -1.84
N PHE A 28 -6.16 -17.22 -0.58
CA PHE A 28 -6.11 -18.10 0.58
C PHE A 28 -7.05 -17.66 1.73
N ASP A 29 -7.89 -16.65 1.51
CA ASP A 29 -8.71 -16.00 2.57
C ASP A 29 -7.88 -15.54 3.78
N PHE A 30 -6.59 -15.26 3.57
CA PHE A 30 -5.64 -14.92 4.62
C PHE A 30 -5.29 -13.43 4.60
N ASP A 31 -5.68 -12.72 5.66
CA ASP A 31 -5.33 -11.31 5.88
C ASP A 31 -4.09 -11.19 6.77
N LEU A 32 -2.93 -10.94 6.15
CA LEU A 32 -1.64 -10.80 6.81
C LEU A 32 -1.62 -9.61 7.78
N VAL A 33 -2.23 -8.48 7.40
CA VAL A 33 -2.29 -7.29 8.26
C VAL A 33 -3.10 -7.61 9.52
N ALA A 34 -4.26 -8.24 9.37
CA ALA A 34 -5.06 -8.70 10.50
C ALA A 34 -4.36 -9.79 11.33
N ALA A 35 -3.56 -10.66 10.71
CA ALA A 35 -2.81 -11.70 11.41
C ALA A 35 -1.72 -11.13 12.33
N ILE A 36 -1.07 -10.03 11.92
CA ILE A 36 0.01 -9.39 12.70
C ILE A 36 -0.56 -8.42 13.75
N PHE A 37 -1.51 -7.58 13.34
CA PHE A 37 -2.01 -6.46 14.16
C PHE A 37 -3.35 -6.72 14.84
N GLY A 38 -3.97 -7.87 14.58
CA GLY A 38 -5.27 -8.28 15.10
C GLY A 38 -6.43 -7.89 14.18
N MET A 39 -7.45 -8.74 14.13
CA MET A 39 -8.62 -8.52 13.30
C MET A 39 -9.34 -7.23 13.69
N MET A 40 -9.50 -6.32 12.71
CA MET A 40 -10.20 -5.06 12.87
C MET A 40 -9.71 -4.14 14.01
N SER A 41 -8.47 -4.36 14.49
CA SER A 41 -7.85 -3.53 15.51
C SER A 41 -7.60 -2.10 15.00
N ALA A 42 -7.39 -1.16 15.93
CA ALA A 42 -7.07 0.22 15.57
C ALA A 42 -5.81 0.31 14.68
N LEU A 43 -4.79 -0.54 14.96
CA LEU A 43 -3.56 -0.59 14.17
C LEU A 43 -3.80 -1.13 12.76
N SER A 44 -4.55 -2.23 12.60
CA SER A 44 -4.90 -2.78 11.29
C SER A 44 -5.64 -1.75 10.44
N ARG A 45 -6.60 -1.03 11.04
CA ARG A 45 -7.34 0.06 10.37
C ARG A 45 -6.40 1.18 9.90
N ILE A 46 -5.45 1.61 10.73
CA ILE A 46 -4.46 2.62 10.35
C ILE A 46 -3.64 2.12 9.15
N VAL A 47 -3.18 0.87 9.16
CA VAL A 47 -2.42 0.29 8.04
C VAL A 47 -3.26 0.29 6.77
N TYR A 48 -4.51 -0.17 6.81
CA TYR A 48 -5.38 -0.16 5.63
C TYR A 48 -5.64 1.25 5.08
N ILE A 49 -5.80 2.24 5.96
CA ILE A 49 -5.94 3.65 5.55
C ILE A 49 -4.67 4.14 4.86
N LEU A 50 -3.49 3.85 5.42
CA LEU A 50 -2.20 4.25 4.82
C LEU A 50 -1.97 3.60 3.45
N VAL A 51 -2.35 2.33 3.30
CA VAL A 51 -2.35 1.62 2.01
C VAL A 51 -3.30 2.28 1.01
N GLY A 52 -4.52 2.65 1.44
CA GLY A 52 -5.48 3.34 0.57
C GLY A 52 -4.97 4.72 0.12
N LEU A 53 -4.40 5.49 1.05
CA LEU A 53 -3.81 6.79 0.75
C LEU A 53 -2.60 6.68 -0.17
N SER A 54 -1.77 5.64 -0.02
CA SER A 54 -0.62 5.42 -0.90
C SER A 54 -1.05 5.11 -2.32
N ALA A 55 -2.11 4.31 -2.50
CA ALA A 55 -2.70 4.04 -3.82
C ALA A 55 -3.16 5.32 -4.52
N ILE A 56 -3.90 6.18 -3.80
CA ILE A 56 -4.37 7.47 -4.32
C ILE A 56 -3.19 8.38 -4.69
N TYR A 57 -2.16 8.44 -3.84
CA TYR A 57 -0.98 9.26 -4.08
C TYR A 57 -0.20 8.81 -5.32
N ILE A 58 0.03 7.50 -5.47
CA ILE A 58 0.70 6.94 -6.64
C ILE A 58 -0.15 7.20 -7.90
N LEU A 59 -1.46 7.01 -7.84
CA LEU A 59 -2.36 7.28 -8.96
C LEU A 59 -2.28 8.75 -9.42
N GLY A 60 -2.32 9.70 -8.48
CA GLY A 60 -2.20 11.14 -8.78
C GLY A 60 -0.78 11.60 -9.18
N THR A 61 0.23 10.78 -8.95
CA THR A 61 1.63 11.07 -9.34
C THR A 61 2.12 10.22 -10.51
N LEU A 62 1.32 9.28 -11.02
CA LEU A 62 1.70 8.29 -12.03
C LEU A 62 2.23 8.91 -13.33
N GLY A 63 1.61 10.00 -13.80
CA GLY A 63 2.09 10.74 -14.99
C GLY A 63 3.45 11.41 -14.81
N ARG A 64 3.86 11.68 -13.56
CA ARG A 64 5.21 12.19 -13.21
C ARG A 64 6.22 11.07 -12.98
N LEU A 65 5.75 9.86 -12.66
CA LEU A 65 6.59 8.67 -12.52
C LEU A 65 7.00 8.08 -13.88
N THR A 66 6.15 8.24 -14.90
CA THR A 66 6.32 7.65 -16.24
C THR A 66 7.05 8.55 -17.23
N LYS A 67 7.01 9.87 -17.01
CA LYS A 67 7.78 10.84 -17.80
C LYS A 67 9.19 10.96 -17.21
N GLY A 68 10.14 10.23 -17.81
CA GLY A 68 11.54 10.24 -17.42
C GLY A 68 12.49 10.86 -18.42
#